data_AF-A0A139I9A4-F1
#
_entry.id   AF-A0A139I9A4-F1
#
_cell.length_a   1.000
_cell.length_b   1.000
_cell.length_c   1.000
_cell.angle_alpha   90.00
_cell.angle_beta   90.00
_cell.angle_gamma   90.00
#
_symmetry.space_group_name_H-M   'P 1'
#
loop_
_entity.id
_entity.type
_entity.pdbx_description
1 polymer ?
#
loop_
_entity_poly.entity_id
_entity_poly.type
_entity_poly.pdbx_seq_one_letter_code
_entity_poly.pdbx_strand_id
1 'polypeptide(L)'
;MSKLVKLSIGAGSPVIAISINYRLNAPGFLTSQELRAAGYESNNALRDQQAALHWIQSHIAGFGGDPENVTLMGESAGAIAANYHLLSPKPLFKRLMLMSGSIILIPPMSLEAAEANYQKAIQILGLESATPEERIKALLTMNGTELCSKMLTSGIASVPVHDSDIVDCPTSPTFKNIGTACFEIPGRSWCQGAIIGDCQFDGNIQFLRLAHKEKGIASNIHTSFTASLGGEETAKAILAAYDISPETPDQEAFHQVLELCNDIQFYAPTMSLATNLSQVMPVYMYRFNEPNPWPGKFTGSAIHIQDLTWLLQNFNEFLDEKRQAQAEEFGKSIIAFVNGRHPWKPWRTGDKTACVLGPGGRVEVVKDEAPGNGRRKTIGELAERFGMDVLNEALTKFMNQ
;
A
#
# COMPACT_ATOMS: atom_id res chain seq x y z
N MET A 1 -20.23 2.42 0.75
CA MET A 1 -20.39 1.07 1.33
C MET A 1 -21.82 0.53 1.32
N SER A 2 -22.87 1.36 1.31
CA SER A 2 -24.27 0.86 1.32
C SER A 2 -24.62 -0.06 0.14
N LYS A 3 -24.08 0.19 -1.06
CA LYS A 3 -24.30 -0.67 -2.23
C LYS A 3 -23.70 -2.07 -2.06
N LEU A 4 -22.47 -2.19 -1.52
CA LEU A 4 -21.88 -3.49 -1.15
C LEU A 4 -22.71 -4.23 -0.09
N VAL A 5 -23.21 -3.53 0.94
CA VAL A 5 -24.08 -4.14 1.96
C VAL A 5 -25.38 -4.68 1.31
N LYS A 6 -26.01 -3.90 0.42
CA LYS A 6 -27.18 -4.38 -0.34
C LYS A 6 -26.86 -5.61 -1.19
N LEU A 7 -25.72 -5.62 -1.87
CA LEU A 7 -25.25 -6.79 -2.63
C LEU A 7 -25.11 -8.03 -1.74
N SER A 8 -24.58 -7.87 -0.53
CA SER A 8 -24.41 -8.97 0.44
C SER A 8 -25.73 -9.58 0.91
N ILE A 9 -26.76 -8.74 1.11
CA ILE A 9 -28.11 -9.19 1.45
C ILE A 9 -28.70 -9.97 0.27
N GLY A 10 -28.61 -9.43 -0.94
CA GLY A 10 -29.09 -10.10 -2.16
C GLY A 10 -28.38 -11.43 -2.45
N ALA A 11 -27.11 -11.55 -2.04
CA ALA A 11 -26.33 -12.78 -2.16
C ALA A 11 -26.60 -13.81 -1.03
N GLY A 12 -27.50 -13.52 -0.08
CA GLY A 12 -27.81 -14.41 1.04
C GLY A 12 -26.65 -14.55 2.05
N SER A 13 -25.75 -13.58 2.12
CA SER A 13 -24.60 -13.57 3.03
C SER A 13 -24.39 -12.15 3.57
N PRO A 14 -25.34 -11.62 4.35
CA PRO A 14 -25.33 -10.24 4.79
C PRO A 14 -24.07 -9.89 5.59
N VAL A 15 -23.51 -8.71 5.34
CA VAL A 15 -22.35 -8.18 6.07
C VAL A 15 -22.65 -6.85 6.73
N ILE A 16 -21.92 -6.54 7.81
CA ILE A 16 -21.85 -5.19 8.37
C ILE A 16 -20.57 -4.53 7.82
N ALA A 17 -20.72 -3.35 7.23
CA ALA A 17 -19.59 -2.56 6.75
C ALA A 17 -19.32 -1.40 7.71
N ILE A 18 -18.08 -1.28 8.18
CA ILE A 18 -17.64 -0.28 9.16
C ILE A 18 -16.49 0.50 8.54
N SER A 19 -16.57 1.83 8.60
CA SER A 19 -15.46 2.73 8.27
C SER A 19 -15.03 3.46 9.53
N ILE A 20 -13.73 3.62 9.69
CA ILE A 20 -13.13 4.28 10.85
C ILE A 20 -12.33 5.48 10.40
N ASN A 21 -12.31 6.53 11.22
CA ASN A 21 -11.34 7.61 11.09
C ASN A 21 -10.15 7.30 12.00
N TYR A 22 -8.97 7.75 11.60
CA TYR A 22 -7.75 7.68 12.40
C TYR A 22 -6.91 8.92 12.12
N ARG A 23 -6.05 9.32 13.06
CA ARG A 23 -5.16 10.46 12.90
C ARG A 23 -4.21 10.24 11.72
N LEU A 24 -3.93 11.31 10.99
CA LEU A 24 -3.02 11.32 9.85
C LEU A 24 -1.85 12.28 10.13
N ASN A 25 -0.81 12.22 9.30
CA ASN A 25 0.32 13.16 9.31
C ASN A 25 0.98 13.27 10.71
N ALA A 26 1.49 14.45 11.09
CA ALA A 26 2.14 14.66 12.37
C ALA A 26 1.29 14.24 13.59
N PRO A 27 -0.01 14.55 13.70
CA PRO A 27 -0.85 14.02 14.79
C PRO A 27 -0.91 12.49 14.88
N GLY A 28 -0.70 11.79 13.76
CA GLY A 28 -0.73 10.32 13.69
C GLY A 28 0.63 9.66 13.83
N PHE A 29 1.72 10.31 13.43
CA PHE A 29 3.02 9.64 13.24
C PHE A 29 4.24 10.41 13.76
N LEU A 30 4.14 11.71 14.07
CA LEU A 30 5.29 12.43 14.64
C LEU A 30 5.62 11.86 16.01
N THR A 31 6.89 11.52 16.23
CA THR A 31 7.37 10.98 17.50
C THR A 31 8.84 11.33 17.70
N SER A 32 9.23 11.44 18.96
CA SER A 32 10.59 11.70 19.42
C SER A 32 10.75 11.16 20.83
N GLN A 33 11.98 11.10 21.33
CA GLN A 33 12.19 10.75 22.74
C GLN A 33 11.47 11.72 23.68
N GLU A 34 11.48 13.01 23.35
CA GLU A 34 10.82 14.08 24.10
C GLU A 34 9.29 13.86 24.17
N LEU A 35 8.65 13.58 23.03
CA LEU A 35 7.21 13.30 22.98
C LEU A 35 6.85 12.05 23.78
N ARG A 36 7.61 10.96 23.62
CA ARG A 36 7.36 9.70 24.32
C ARG A 36 7.56 9.84 25.83
N ALA A 37 8.58 10.57 26.28
CA ALA A 37 8.82 10.84 27.70
C ALA A 37 7.67 11.65 28.35
N ALA A 38 6.99 12.50 27.56
CA ALA A 38 5.81 13.24 27.99
C ALA A 38 4.49 12.45 27.88
N GLY A 39 4.54 11.16 27.51
CA GLY A 39 3.36 10.29 27.40
C GLY A 39 2.67 10.27 26.04
N TYR A 40 3.25 10.90 25.01
CA TYR A 40 2.76 10.80 23.64
C TYR A 40 3.40 9.60 22.94
N GLU A 41 2.66 8.51 22.90
CA GLU A 41 3.05 7.27 22.22
C GLU A 41 3.36 7.50 20.72
N SER A 42 4.22 6.65 20.16
CA SER A 42 4.40 6.54 18.71
C SER A 42 3.20 5.86 18.04
N ASN A 43 3.16 5.93 16.70
CA ASN A 43 2.18 5.21 15.88
C ASN A 43 0.72 5.49 16.26
N ASN A 44 0.43 6.72 16.69
CA ASN A 44 -0.90 7.18 17.12
C ASN A 44 -2.02 6.85 16.10
N ALA A 45 -1.73 6.96 14.80
CA ALA A 45 -2.64 6.56 13.74
C ALA A 45 -3.01 5.07 13.79
N LEU A 46 -2.03 4.18 14.03
CA LEU A 46 -2.27 2.75 14.18
C LEU A 46 -2.97 2.46 15.52
N ARG A 47 -2.64 3.18 16.59
CA ARG A 47 -3.33 3.09 17.88
C ARG A 47 -4.81 3.45 17.76
N ASP A 48 -5.17 4.46 16.98
CA ASP A 48 -6.56 4.80 16.71
C ASP A 48 -7.30 3.65 16.02
N GLN A 49 -6.64 3.00 15.05
CA GLN A 49 -7.21 1.83 14.37
C GLN A 49 -7.36 0.64 15.32
N GLN A 50 -6.37 0.38 16.18
CA GLN A 50 -6.50 -0.65 17.21
C GLN A 50 -7.64 -0.33 18.18
N ALA A 51 -7.76 0.91 18.65
CA ALA A 51 -8.86 1.32 19.53
C ALA A 51 -10.22 1.07 18.88
N ALA A 52 -10.36 1.37 17.58
CA ALA A 52 -11.58 1.07 16.84
C ALA A 52 -11.81 -0.45 16.68
N LEU A 53 -10.78 -1.25 16.42
CA LEU A 53 -10.89 -2.71 16.34
C LEU A 53 -11.34 -3.34 17.67
N HIS A 54 -10.77 -2.89 18.79
CA HIS A 54 -11.21 -3.33 20.12
C HIS A 54 -12.65 -2.91 20.40
N TRP A 55 -13.05 -1.70 19.98
CA TRP A 55 -14.43 -1.26 20.09
C TRP A 55 -15.37 -2.17 19.28
N ILE A 56 -15.01 -2.52 18.04
CA ILE A 56 -15.78 -3.43 17.19
C ILE A 56 -15.91 -4.78 17.86
N GLN A 57 -14.80 -5.40 18.31
CA GLN A 57 -14.85 -6.69 19.00
C GLN A 57 -15.73 -6.66 20.26
N SER A 58 -15.73 -5.54 20.99
CA SER A 58 -16.50 -5.41 22.24
C SER A 58 -17.99 -5.10 22.02
N HIS A 59 -18.37 -4.46 20.90
CA HIS A 59 -19.71 -3.88 20.75
C HIS A 59 -20.47 -4.32 19.50
N ILE A 60 -19.83 -4.95 18.50
CA ILE A 60 -20.49 -5.21 17.21
C ILE A 60 -21.65 -6.20 17.32
N ALA A 61 -21.68 -7.05 18.35
CA ALA A 61 -22.80 -7.91 18.69
C ALA A 61 -24.11 -7.13 18.89
N GLY A 62 -24.05 -5.90 19.43
CA GLY A 62 -25.21 -5.02 19.59
C GLY A 62 -25.80 -4.53 18.26
N PHE A 63 -25.04 -4.61 17.17
CA PHE A 63 -25.47 -4.29 15.81
C PHE A 63 -25.82 -5.55 14.99
N GLY A 64 -25.81 -6.73 15.63
CA GLY A 64 -26.05 -8.02 14.99
C GLY A 64 -24.83 -8.60 14.26
N GLY A 65 -23.62 -8.08 14.50
CA GLY A 65 -22.38 -8.62 13.94
C GLY A 65 -21.76 -9.69 14.83
N ASP A 66 -20.87 -10.49 14.25
CA ASP A 66 -20.07 -11.48 14.97
C ASP A 66 -18.68 -10.89 15.30
N PRO A 67 -18.35 -10.63 16.59
CA PRO A 67 -17.05 -10.08 16.99
C PRO A 67 -15.88 -11.00 16.67
N GLU A 68 -16.12 -12.31 16.52
CA GLU A 68 -15.12 -13.32 16.13
C GLU A 68 -15.04 -13.49 14.61
N ASN A 69 -15.71 -12.64 13.83
CA ASN A 69 -15.70 -12.69 12.37
C ASN A 69 -15.40 -11.33 11.72
N VAL A 70 -14.39 -10.63 12.22
CA VAL A 70 -13.92 -9.35 11.67
C VAL A 70 -12.96 -9.58 10.50
N THR A 71 -13.22 -8.95 9.36
CA THR A 71 -12.26 -8.86 8.24
C THR A 71 -11.78 -7.41 8.11
N LEU A 72 -10.47 -7.18 8.26
CA LEU A 72 -9.87 -5.86 8.06
C LEU A 72 -9.53 -5.69 6.58
N MET A 73 -9.94 -4.55 6.00
CA MET A 73 -9.73 -4.26 4.58
C MET A 73 -9.14 -2.86 4.45
N GLY A 74 -8.17 -2.69 3.56
CA GLY A 74 -7.57 -1.39 3.29
C GLY A 74 -7.16 -1.25 1.85
N GLU A 75 -7.08 0.01 1.40
CA GLU A 75 -6.62 0.42 0.08
C GLU A 75 -5.45 1.41 0.26
N SER A 76 -4.39 1.29 -0.54
CA SER A 76 -3.21 2.16 -0.51
C SER A 76 -2.62 2.30 0.91
N ALA A 77 -2.55 3.51 1.46
CA ALA A 77 -2.14 3.77 2.84
C ALA A 77 -2.98 3.01 3.89
N GLY A 78 -4.27 2.77 3.62
CA GLY A 78 -5.12 1.92 4.45
C GLY A 78 -4.73 0.45 4.38
N ALA A 79 -4.32 -0.06 3.21
CA ALA A 79 -3.79 -1.42 3.06
C ALA A 79 -2.45 -1.56 3.81
N ILE A 80 -1.58 -0.56 3.69
CA ILE A 80 -0.32 -0.50 4.43
C ILE A 80 -0.59 -0.56 5.95
N ALA A 81 -1.49 0.29 6.46
CA ALA A 81 -1.86 0.30 7.87
C ALA A 81 -2.51 -1.03 8.32
N ALA A 82 -3.38 -1.61 7.50
CA ALA A 82 -3.98 -2.93 7.75
C ALA A 82 -2.92 -4.03 7.82
N ASN A 83 -1.90 -3.96 6.96
CA ASN A 83 -0.77 -4.88 6.98
C ASN A 83 0.10 -4.71 8.22
N TYR A 84 0.32 -3.48 8.71
CA TYR A 84 1.05 -3.23 9.96
C TYR A 84 0.44 -3.94 11.17
N HIS A 85 -0.89 -4.08 11.22
CA HIS A 85 -1.53 -4.83 12.32
C HIS A 85 -1.18 -6.32 12.34
N LEU A 86 -0.67 -6.90 11.23
CA LEU A 86 -0.10 -8.25 11.26
C LEU A 86 1.26 -8.31 11.95
N LEU A 87 1.93 -7.18 12.19
CA LEU A 87 3.18 -7.14 12.97
C LEU A 87 2.91 -7.16 14.48
N SER A 88 1.66 -6.94 14.90
CA SER A 88 1.29 -7.07 16.31
C SER A 88 1.02 -8.54 16.67
N PRO A 89 1.48 -9.04 17.83
CA PRO A 89 1.15 -10.38 18.30
C PRO A 89 -0.32 -10.51 18.72
N LYS A 90 -1.04 -9.40 18.90
CA LYS A 90 -2.43 -9.37 19.40
C LYS A 90 -3.42 -9.67 18.26
N PRO A 91 -4.31 -10.66 18.39
CA PRO A 91 -5.34 -10.93 17.39
C PRO A 91 -6.46 -9.88 17.43
N LEU A 92 -6.53 -9.04 16.40
CA LEU A 92 -7.52 -7.94 16.30
C LEU A 92 -8.59 -8.16 15.23
N PHE A 93 -8.35 -9.10 14.31
CA PHE A 93 -9.25 -9.47 13.25
C PHE A 93 -8.95 -10.90 12.79
N LYS A 94 -9.85 -11.48 11.99
CA LYS A 94 -9.77 -12.87 11.52
C LYS A 94 -9.19 -13.02 10.13
N ARG A 95 -9.45 -12.04 9.25
CA ARG A 95 -9.02 -12.05 7.84
C ARG A 95 -8.60 -10.66 7.39
N LEU A 96 -7.81 -10.62 6.33
CA LEU A 96 -7.24 -9.39 5.79
C LEU A 96 -7.53 -9.24 4.29
N MET A 97 -7.76 -8.02 3.82
CA MET A 97 -7.70 -7.67 2.39
C MET A 97 -6.83 -6.44 2.19
N LEU A 98 -5.83 -6.56 1.32
CA LEU A 98 -4.86 -5.52 1.00
C LEU A 98 -4.99 -5.15 -0.48
N MET A 99 -5.39 -3.92 -0.75
CA MET A 99 -5.56 -3.39 -2.11
C MET A 99 -4.45 -2.37 -2.36
N SER A 100 -3.52 -2.67 -3.27
CA SER A 100 -2.45 -1.76 -3.70
C SER A 100 -1.58 -1.18 -2.58
N GLY A 101 -1.29 -1.96 -1.54
CA GLY A 101 -0.42 -1.50 -0.45
C GLY A 101 0.11 -2.61 0.46
N SER A 102 1.32 -2.42 0.99
CA SER A 102 1.99 -3.33 1.93
C SER A 102 3.09 -2.62 2.73
N ILE A 103 3.57 -3.27 3.79
CA ILE A 103 4.67 -2.76 4.61
C ILE A 103 6.03 -2.67 3.87
N ILE A 104 6.18 -3.27 2.69
CA ILE A 104 7.41 -3.12 1.87
C ILE A 104 7.38 -1.79 1.11
N LEU A 105 6.19 -1.34 0.68
CA LEU A 105 6.02 -0.08 -0.03
C LEU A 105 6.34 1.11 0.88
N ILE A 106 5.85 1.09 2.12
CA ILE A 106 6.22 2.08 3.15
C ILE A 106 6.68 1.31 4.40
N PRO A 107 7.99 1.02 4.53
CA PRO A 107 8.53 0.34 5.69
C PRO A 107 8.58 1.26 6.92
N PRO A 108 8.60 0.70 8.14
CA PRO A 108 8.71 1.47 9.35
C PRO A 108 10.08 2.12 9.43
N MET A 109 10.07 3.34 9.97
CA MET A 109 11.26 4.14 10.22
C MET A 109 11.92 3.73 11.54
N SER A 110 13.25 3.86 11.62
CA SER A 110 13.96 3.72 12.89
C SER A 110 13.60 4.88 13.83
N LEU A 111 13.68 4.64 15.14
CA LEU A 111 13.49 5.71 16.13
C LEU A 111 14.53 6.84 15.98
N GLU A 112 15.73 6.52 15.48
CA GLU A 112 16.77 7.51 15.16
C GLU A 112 16.35 8.43 13.99
N ALA A 113 15.83 7.87 12.90
CA ALA A 113 15.33 8.66 11.79
C ALA A 113 14.07 9.46 12.18
N ALA A 114 13.24 8.92 13.08
CA ALA A 114 12.11 9.66 13.64
C ALA A 114 12.57 10.86 14.48
N GLU A 115 13.64 10.70 15.27
CA GLU A 115 14.26 11.80 16.01
C GLU A 115 14.82 12.87 15.05
N ALA A 116 15.51 12.47 13.99
CA ALA A 116 15.98 13.43 12.97
C ALA A 116 14.83 14.20 12.31
N ASN A 117 13.71 13.53 12.00
CA ASN A 117 12.51 14.17 11.50
C ASN A 117 11.90 15.14 12.50
N TYR A 118 11.88 14.78 13.80
CA TYR A 118 11.40 15.66 14.86
C TYR A 118 12.28 16.90 15.00
N GLN A 119 13.61 16.76 15.01
CA GLN A 119 14.51 17.90 15.09
C GLN A 119 14.34 18.86 13.89
N LYS A 120 14.16 18.30 12.69
CA LYS A 120 13.80 19.08 11.51
C LYS A 120 12.47 19.80 11.68
N ALA A 121 11.46 19.15 12.25
CA ALA A 121 10.16 19.76 12.55
C ALA A 121 10.32 20.97 13.48
N ILE A 122 11.05 20.80 14.59
CA ILE A 122 11.33 21.87 15.55
C ILE A 122 12.02 23.06 14.88
N GLN A 123 12.97 22.80 13.98
CA GLN A 123 13.65 23.85 13.21
C GLN A 123 12.69 24.63 12.30
N ILE A 124 11.86 23.94 11.52
CA ILE A 124 10.91 24.57 10.58
C ILE A 124 9.85 25.40 11.32
N LEU A 125 9.53 25.00 12.55
CA LEU A 125 8.57 25.69 13.39
C LEU A 125 9.19 26.85 14.19
N GLY A 126 10.52 27.04 14.14
CA GLY A 126 11.21 28.08 14.89
C GLY A 126 11.21 27.86 16.40
N LEU A 127 11.25 26.58 16.82
CA LEU A 127 11.12 26.16 18.22
C LEU A 127 12.46 25.66 18.82
N GLU A 128 13.59 25.92 18.16
CA GLU A 128 14.91 25.41 18.56
C GLU A 128 15.34 25.94 19.94
N SER A 129 15.02 27.20 20.25
CA SER A 129 15.34 27.83 21.53
C SER A 129 14.33 27.53 22.65
N ALA A 130 13.20 26.90 22.31
CA ALA A 130 12.16 26.54 23.28
C ALA A 130 12.57 25.32 24.11
N THR A 131 12.09 25.27 25.35
CA THR A 131 12.19 24.08 26.22
C THR A 131 11.35 22.92 25.67
N PRO A 132 11.63 21.66 26.05
CA PRO A 132 10.79 20.51 25.71
C PRO A 132 9.30 20.73 25.96
N GLU A 133 8.95 21.28 27.12
CA GLU A 133 7.57 21.54 27.51
C GLU A 133 6.91 22.60 26.62
N GLU A 134 7.66 23.65 26.26
CA GLU A 134 7.18 24.70 25.33
C GLU A 134 7.02 24.17 23.91
N ARG A 135 7.93 23.32 23.43
CA ARG A 135 7.83 22.65 22.11
C ARG A 135 6.57 21.80 22.02
N ILE A 136 6.35 20.93 23.01
CA ILE A 136 5.15 20.09 23.08
C ILE A 136 3.89 20.95 23.13
N LYS A 137 3.88 21.99 23.98
CA LYS A 137 2.74 22.91 24.07
C LYS A 137 2.46 23.60 22.74
N ALA A 138 3.50 24.03 22.02
CA ALA A 138 3.36 24.64 20.70
C ALA A 138 2.77 23.64 19.70
N LEU A 139 3.27 22.41 19.65
CA LEU A 139 2.75 21.36 18.76
C LEU A 139 1.27 21.04 19.03
N LEU A 140 0.85 21.01 20.30
CA LEU A 140 -0.52 20.74 20.69
C LEU A 140 -1.51 21.89 20.40
N THR A 141 -1.02 23.13 20.39
CA THR A 141 -1.87 24.32 20.26
C THR A 141 -1.84 24.93 18.86
N MET A 142 -0.90 24.52 18.01
CA MET A 142 -0.79 24.93 16.62
C MET A 142 -2.02 24.51 15.81
N ASN A 143 -2.37 25.31 14.80
CA ASN A 143 -3.39 24.93 13.84
C ASN A 143 -2.96 23.64 13.11
N GLY A 144 -3.80 22.60 13.15
CA GLY A 144 -3.46 21.28 12.59
C GLY A 144 -3.16 21.31 11.08
N THR A 145 -3.89 22.12 10.31
CA THR A 145 -3.65 22.28 8.86
C THR A 145 -2.29 22.94 8.60
N GLU A 146 -1.97 23.99 9.37
CA GLU A 146 -0.66 24.65 9.29
C GLU A 146 0.48 23.68 9.62
N LEU A 147 0.35 22.95 10.73
CA LEU A 147 1.34 21.96 11.16
C LEU A 147 1.56 20.92 10.06
N CYS A 148 0.50 20.28 9.58
CA CYS A 148 0.59 19.24 8.56
C CYS A 148 1.14 19.77 7.23
N SER A 149 0.74 20.98 6.84
CA SER A 149 1.26 21.62 5.62
C SER A 149 2.76 21.87 5.72
N LYS A 150 3.23 22.45 6.83
CA LYS A 150 4.67 22.70 7.04
C LYS A 150 5.47 21.39 7.01
N MET A 151 5.02 20.37 7.72
CA MET A 151 5.67 19.05 7.73
C MET A 151 5.78 18.47 6.31
N LEU A 152 4.67 18.47 5.56
CA LEU A 152 4.61 17.93 4.21
C LEU A 152 5.55 18.69 3.26
N THR A 153 5.46 20.02 3.22
CA THR A 153 6.26 20.85 2.30
C THR A 153 7.75 20.81 2.59
N SER A 154 8.14 20.43 3.81
CA SER A 154 9.53 20.29 4.21
C SER A 154 10.05 18.85 4.15
N GLY A 155 9.28 17.93 3.56
CA GLY A 155 9.70 16.54 3.38
C GLY A 155 9.85 15.76 4.68
N ILE A 156 9.09 16.11 5.72
CA ILE A 156 9.03 15.34 6.96
C ILE A 156 8.07 14.17 6.75
N ALA A 157 8.62 12.96 6.79
CA ALA A 157 7.85 11.75 6.54
C ALA A 157 6.90 11.46 7.72
N SER A 158 5.65 11.16 7.38
CA SER A 158 4.61 10.72 8.32
C SER A 158 4.30 9.25 8.10
N VAL A 159 5.14 8.39 8.65
CA VAL A 159 5.08 6.93 8.48
C VAL A 159 5.23 6.23 9.83
N PRO A 160 4.82 4.96 9.96
CA PRO A 160 5.04 4.21 11.19
C PRO A 160 6.52 4.10 11.57
N VAL A 161 6.79 3.94 12.87
CA VAL A 161 8.11 3.68 13.43
C VAL A 161 8.14 2.32 14.11
N HIS A 162 9.34 1.77 14.31
CA HIS A 162 9.53 0.63 15.22
C HIS A 162 9.18 1.04 16.66
N ASP A 163 8.23 0.36 17.31
CA ASP A 163 7.78 0.69 18.67
C ASP A 163 7.60 -0.52 19.62
N SER A 164 7.98 -1.73 19.19
CA SER A 164 7.94 -2.95 20.00
C SER A 164 6.57 -3.29 20.62
N ASP A 165 5.48 -2.70 20.12
CA ASP A 165 4.09 -3.01 20.54
C ASP A 165 3.20 -3.29 19.33
N ILE A 166 3.05 -2.32 18.44
CA ILE A 166 2.26 -2.49 17.20
C ILE A 166 3.17 -2.94 16.07
N VAL A 167 4.30 -2.25 15.92
CA VAL A 167 5.33 -2.56 14.93
C VAL A 167 6.43 -3.32 15.66
N ASP A 168 6.08 -4.54 16.08
CA ASP A 168 6.99 -5.46 16.77
C ASP A 168 7.76 -6.30 15.74
N CYS A 169 8.65 -5.63 15.01
CA CYS A 169 9.58 -6.30 14.10
C CYS A 169 11.01 -5.80 14.34
N PRO A 170 12.00 -6.69 14.55
CA PRO A 170 13.37 -6.28 14.87
C PRO A 170 14.13 -5.68 13.67
N THR A 171 13.61 -5.86 12.44
CA THR A 171 14.22 -5.36 11.21
C THR A 171 13.14 -4.80 10.29
N SER A 172 13.45 -3.75 9.53
CA SER A 172 12.53 -3.25 8.52
C SER A 172 12.34 -4.30 7.40
N PRO A 173 11.11 -4.48 6.87
CA PRO A 173 10.84 -5.35 5.75
C PRO A 173 11.53 -4.81 4.49
N THR A 174 12.17 -5.72 3.76
CA THR A 174 12.79 -5.49 2.46
C THR A 174 12.39 -6.63 1.53
N PHE A 175 12.61 -6.47 0.22
CA PHE A 175 12.34 -7.54 -0.72
C PHE A 175 13.18 -8.79 -0.44
N LYS A 176 14.43 -8.60 0.01
CA LYS A 176 15.35 -9.70 0.37
C LYS A 176 14.93 -10.45 1.62
N ASN A 177 14.43 -9.78 2.66
CA ASN A 177 14.15 -10.45 3.93
C ASN A 177 12.70 -10.97 4.04
N ILE A 178 11.71 -10.30 3.46
CA ILE A 178 10.31 -10.58 3.79
C ILE A 178 9.87 -11.96 3.32
N GLY A 179 10.39 -12.46 2.20
CA GLY A 179 10.10 -13.81 1.73
C GLY A 179 10.80 -14.93 2.51
N THR A 180 11.74 -14.59 3.39
CA THR A 180 12.56 -15.57 4.13
C THR A 180 11.90 -15.99 5.44
N ALA A 181 12.26 -17.17 5.94
CA ALA A 181 11.83 -17.64 7.25
C ALA A 181 12.28 -16.71 8.41
N CYS A 182 13.28 -15.86 8.17
CA CYS A 182 13.84 -14.95 9.18
C CYS A 182 12.98 -13.69 9.42
N PHE A 183 12.07 -13.34 8.50
CA PHE A 183 11.17 -12.21 8.71
C PHE A 183 9.86 -12.70 9.32
N GLU A 184 9.77 -12.56 10.64
CA GLU A 184 8.59 -12.98 11.39
C GLU A 184 7.48 -11.94 11.29
N ILE A 185 6.29 -12.40 10.89
CA ILE A 185 5.04 -11.66 10.98
C ILE A 185 4.20 -12.39 12.05
N PRO A 186 4.14 -11.88 13.30
CA PRO A 186 3.41 -12.51 14.40
C PRO A 186 1.95 -12.83 14.07
N GLY A 187 1.31 -11.96 13.30
CA GLY A 187 -0.08 -12.08 12.87
C GLY A 187 -0.41 -13.31 12.04
N ARG A 188 0.60 -13.99 11.49
CA ARG A 188 0.43 -15.28 10.81
C ARG A 188 -0.07 -16.39 11.72
N SER A 189 0.11 -16.25 13.04
CA SER A 189 -0.35 -17.24 14.02
C SER A 189 -1.87 -17.22 14.23
N TRP A 190 -2.54 -16.10 13.93
CA TRP A 190 -3.97 -15.91 14.20
C TRP A 190 -4.79 -15.48 12.98
N CYS A 191 -4.20 -14.85 11.96
CA CYS A 191 -4.91 -14.46 10.75
C CYS A 191 -5.19 -15.68 9.86
N GLN A 192 -6.45 -15.89 9.51
CA GLN A 192 -6.91 -17.13 8.85
C GLN A 192 -6.87 -17.07 7.32
N GLY A 193 -6.72 -15.90 6.73
CA GLY A 193 -6.60 -15.75 5.28
C GLY A 193 -6.42 -14.30 4.85
N ALA A 194 -5.81 -14.11 3.68
CA ALA A 194 -5.59 -12.79 3.09
C ALA A 194 -6.02 -12.74 1.62
N ILE A 195 -6.64 -11.64 1.22
CA ILE A 195 -6.74 -11.23 -0.19
C ILE A 195 -5.69 -10.14 -0.41
N ILE A 196 -4.93 -10.23 -1.50
CA ILE A 196 -3.92 -9.23 -1.87
C ILE A 196 -4.09 -8.92 -3.35
N GLY A 197 -4.06 -7.65 -3.74
CA GLY A 197 -4.07 -7.31 -5.16
C GLY A 197 -3.58 -5.90 -5.44
N ASP A 198 -3.51 -5.61 -6.73
CA ASP A 198 -3.04 -4.38 -7.35
C ASP A 198 -3.87 -4.09 -8.62
N CYS A 199 -3.86 -2.84 -9.04
CA CYS A 199 -4.32 -2.42 -10.36
C CYS A 199 -3.17 -2.53 -11.37
N GLN A 200 -3.52 -2.71 -12.66
CA GLN A 200 -2.54 -2.78 -13.75
C GLN A 200 -1.54 -1.61 -13.74
N PHE A 201 -2.01 -0.43 -13.33
CA PHE A 201 -1.26 0.82 -13.35
C PHE A 201 -1.48 1.66 -12.07
N ASP A 202 -1.33 1.05 -10.89
CA ASP A 202 -1.27 1.76 -9.60
C ASP A 202 -0.19 2.86 -9.58
N GLY A 203 0.92 2.65 -10.29
CA GLY A 203 2.01 3.62 -10.40
C GLY A 203 1.57 5.01 -10.90
N ASN A 204 0.40 5.12 -11.52
CA ASN A 204 -0.16 6.39 -11.95
C ASN A 204 -0.32 7.41 -10.80
N ILE A 205 -0.50 6.96 -9.55
CA ILE A 205 -0.60 7.85 -8.38
C ILE A 205 0.67 8.69 -8.18
N GLN A 206 1.83 8.22 -8.66
CA GLN A 206 3.08 8.97 -8.58
C GLN A 206 3.07 10.22 -9.47
N PHE A 207 2.06 10.40 -10.34
CA PHE A 207 1.79 11.69 -10.98
C PHE A 207 1.70 12.83 -9.97
N LEU A 208 1.10 12.61 -8.79
CA LEU A 208 0.99 13.63 -7.74
C LEU A 208 2.36 14.11 -7.23
N ARG A 209 3.39 13.27 -7.32
CA ARG A 209 4.76 13.58 -6.89
C ARG A 209 5.65 14.03 -8.04
N LEU A 210 5.42 13.53 -9.24
CA LEU A 210 6.34 13.71 -10.37
C LEU A 210 5.86 14.71 -11.42
N ALA A 211 4.60 15.16 -11.41
CA ALA A 211 4.07 16.03 -12.46
C ALA A 211 4.93 17.29 -12.71
N HIS A 212 5.49 17.89 -11.65
CA HIS A 212 6.35 19.07 -11.76
C HIS A 212 7.76 18.76 -12.32
N LYS A 213 8.11 17.47 -12.44
CA LYS A 213 9.39 16.95 -12.95
C LYS A 213 9.26 16.36 -14.36
N GLU A 214 8.12 16.51 -15.03
CA GLU A 214 7.87 15.93 -16.37
C GLU A 214 8.92 16.39 -17.38
N LYS A 215 9.30 17.67 -17.35
CA LYS A 215 10.33 18.22 -18.23
C LYS A 215 11.72 17.69 -17.86
N GLY A 216 12.40 17.06 -18.82
CA GLY A 216 13.72 16.47 -18.66
C GLY A 216 13.73 15.17 -17.85
N ILE A 217 12.57 14.54 -17.62
CA ILE A 217 12.46 13.39 -16.71
C ILE A 217 13.36 12.22 -17.12
N ALA A 218 13.51 11.99 -18.44
CA ALA A 218 14.36 10.94 -18.98
C ALA A 218 15.84 11.14 -18.58
N SER A 219 16.37 12.34 -18.79
CA SER A 219 17.75 12.66 -18.41
C SER A 219 17.94 12.64 -16.89
N ASN A 220 16.95 13.13 -16.13
CA ASN A 220 17.01 13.18 -14.68
C ASN A 220 17.03 11.78 -14.05
N ILE A 221 16.20 10.85 -14.54
CA ILE A 221 16.19 9.48 -14.02
C ILE A 221 17.48 8.74 -14.38
N HIS A 222 18.02 8.92 -15.60
CA HIS A 222 19.33 8.38 -15.98
C HIS A 222 20.45 8.89 -15.06
N THR A 223 20.47 10.18 -14.79
CA THR A 223 21.45 10.81 -13.87
C THR A 223 21.33 10.22 -12.46
N SER A 224 20.11 10.16 -11.91
CA SER A 224 19.87 9.63 -10.57
C SER A 224 20.23 8.14 -10.46
N PHE A 225 19.85 7.33 -11.44
CA PHE A 225 20.13 5.89 -11.46
C PHE A 225 21.62 5.63 -11.62
N THR A 226 22.32 6.37 -12.48
CA THR A 226 23.78 6.25 -12.64
C THR A 226 24.51 6.52 -11.31
N ALA A 227 24.12 7.58 -10.61
CA ALA A 227 24.69 7.90 -9.30
C ALA A 227 24.34 6.84 -8.23
N SER A 228 23.14 6.28 -8.28
CA SER A 228 22.66 5.32 -7.28
C SER A 228 23.21 3.91 -7.46
N LEU A 229 23.48 3.50 -8.71
CA LEU A 229 23.87 2.14 -9.10
C LEU A 229 25.37 2.00 -9.36
N GLY A 230 26.14 3.08 -9.18
CA GLY A 230 27.61 3.06 -9.29
C GLY A 230 28.13 2.90 -10.72
N GLY A 231 27.33 3.19 -11.75
CA GLY A 231 27.77 3.11 -13.15
C GLY A 231 26.66 3.30 -14.18
N GLU A 232 27.02 3.95 -15.28
CA GLU A 232 26.11 4.30 -16.39
C GLU A 232 25.54 3.06 -17.11
N GLU A 233 26.35 2.03 -17.29
CA GLU A 233 25.95 0.79 -17.98
C GLU A 233 24.80 0.07 -17.24
N THR A 234 24.84 0.04 -15.91
CA THR A 234 23.80 -0.58 -15.09
C THR A 234 22.50 0.21 -15.17
N ALA A 235 22.58 1.54 -15.06
CA ALA A 235 21.43 2.43 -15.19
C ALA A 235 20.77 2.29 -16.57
N LYS A 236 21.57 2.31 -17.65
CA LYS A 236 21.08 2.09 -19.02
C LYS A 236 20.41 0.75 -19.18
N ALA A 237 21.00 -0.33 -18.66
CA ALA A 237 20.42 -1.67 -18.78
C ALA A 237 19.04 -1.78 -18.09
N ILE A 238 18.85 -1.13 -16.94
CA ILE A 238 17.56 -1.12 -16.24
C ILE A 238 16.54 -0.24 -16.96
N LEU A 239 16.92 0.98 -17.34
CA LEU A 239 16.01 1.96 -17.94
C LEU A 239 15.60 1.58 -19.37
N ALA A 240 16.52 0.99 -20.14
CA ALA A 240 16.21 0.45 -21.46
C ALA A 240 15.19 -0.70 -21.43
N ALA A 241 15.08 -1.42 -20.31
CA ALA A 241 14.07 -2.46 -20.14
C ALA A 241 12.63 -1.90 -20.04
N TYR A 242 12.51 -0.59 -19.79
CA TYR A 242 11.28 0.19 -19.80
C TYR A 242 11.23 1.18 -20.98
N ASP A 243 12.07 1.00 -22.00
CA ASP A 243 12.16 1.86 -23.19
C ASP A 243 12.52 3.33 -22.88
N ILE A 244 13.24 3.57 -21.78
CA ILE A 244 13.71 4.89 -21.35
C ILE A 244 15.18 5.10 -21.75
N SER A 245 15.44 5.97 -22.73
CA SER A 245 16.76 6.50 -23.05
C SER A 245 16.83 8.01 -22.71
N PRO A 246 18.04 8.61 -22.62
CA PRO A 246 18.17 10.06 -22.41
C PRO A 246 17.47 10.92 -23.48
N GLU A 247 17.21 10.36 -24.66
CA GLU A 247 16.56 10.99 -25.80
C GLU A 247 15.04 10.72 -25.87
N THR A 248 14.50 9.85 -25.02
CA THR A 248 13.06 9.57 -24.99
C THR A 248 12.28 10.87 -24.74
N PRO A 249 11.26 11.17 -25.55
CA PRO A 249 10.43 12.36 -25.34
C PRO A 249 9.84 12.40 -23.93
N ASP A 250 9.86 13.58 -23.30
CA ASP A 250 9.47 13.76 -21.89
C ASP A 250 8.10 13.14 -21.55
N GLN A 251 7.10 13.32 -22.42
CA GLN A 251 5.75 12.78 -22.19
C GLN A 251 5.72 11.24 -22.17
N GLU A 252 6.52 10.61 -23.05
CA GLU A 252 6.62 9.16 -23.15
C GLU A 252 7.44 8.59 -21.98
N ALA A 253 8.61 9.19 -21.72
CA ALA A 253 9.46 8.85 -20.59
C ALA A 253 8.70 9.00 -19.26
N PHE A 254 7.87 10.02 -19.14
CA PHE A 254 7.04 10.22 -17.96
C PHE A 254 6.10 9.03 -17.72
N HIS A 255 5.42 8.54 -18.76
CA HIS A 255 4.57 7.35 -18.65
C HIS A 255 5.37 6.10 -18.27
N GLN A 256 6.49 5.85 -18.94
CA GLN A 256 7.37 4.70 -18.68
C GLN A 256 7.96 4.73 -17.26
N VAL A 257 8.31 5.92 -16.74
CA VAL A 257 8.76 6.10 -15.36
C VAL A 257 7.64 5.74 -14.38
N LEU A 258 6.38 6.09 -14.66
CA LEU A 258 5.26 5.65 -13.84
C LEU A 258 5.05 4.12 -13.90
N GLU A 259 5.36 3.48 -15.03
CA GLU A 259 5.33 2.02 -15.14
C GLU A 259 6.45 1.34 -14.34
N LEU A 260 7.65 1.92 -14.34
CA LEU A 260 8.74 1.49 -13.45
C LEU A 260 8.34 1.64 -11.98
N CYS A 261 7.74 2.79 -11.62
CA CYS A 261 7.16 3.00 -10.29
C CYS A 261 6.11 1.93 -9.96
N ASN A 262 5.19 1.63 -10.88
CA ASN A 262 4.15 0.62 -10.68
C ASN A 262 4.75 -0.73 -10.27
N ASP A 263 5.75 -1.18 -11.01
CA ASP A 263 6.26 -2.53 -10.85
C ASP A 263 7.09 -2.69 -9.57
N ILE A 264 7.89 -1.67 -9.23
CA ILE A 264 8.72 -1.66 -8.02
C ILE A 264 7.89 -1.37 -6.77
N GLN A 265 6.92 -0.46 -6.82
CA GLN A 265 6.23 0.05 -5.64
C GLN A 265 4.89 -0.65 -5.33
N PHE A 266 4.24 -1.27 -6.32
CA PHE A 266 2.93 -1.89 -6.12
C PHE A 266 2.95 -3.38 -6.44
N TYR A 267 3.31 -3.74 -7.67
CA TYR A 267 3.30 -5.16 -8.07
C TYR A 267 4.29 -6.01 -7.26
N ALA A 268 5.58 -5.67 -7.25
CA ALA A 268 6.59 -6.50 -6.57
C ALA A 268 6.33 -6.65 -5.06
N PRO A 269 5.91 -5.61 -4.32
CA PRO A 269 5.54 -5.74 -2.91
C PRO A 269 4.40 -6.73 -2.67
N THR A 270 3.35 -6.74 -3.51
CA THR A 270 2.25 -7.72 -3.36
C THR A 270 2.75 -9.15 -3.50
N MET A 271 3.68 -9.40 -4.42
CA MET A 271 4.27 -10.72 -4.64
C MET A 271 5.15 -11.18 -3.50
N SER A 272 5.99 -10.29 -2.97
CA SER A 272 6.85 -10.59 -1.82
C SER A 272 6.04 -10.87 -0.56
N LEU A 273 4.98 -10.10 -0.31
CA LEU A 273 4.11 -10.34 0.84
C LEU A 273 3.30 -11.64 0.68
N ALA A 274 2.74 -11.90 -0.52
CA ALA A 274 2.03 -13.14 -0.80
C ALA A 274 2.91 -14.38 -0.58
N THR A 275 4.18 -14.30 -0.99
CA THR A 275 5.19 -15.36 -0.78
C THR A 275 5.42 -15.66 0.70
N ASN A 276 5.40 -14.65 1.57
CA ASN A 276 5.52 -14.87 3.01
C ASN A 276 4.24 -15.46 3.61
N LEU A 277 3.10 -14.80 3.38
CA LEU A 277 1.84 -15.17 4.04
C LEU A 277 1.34 -16.55 3.57
N SER A 278 1.54 -16.93 2.31
CA SER A 278 1.04 -18.20 1.78
C SER A 278 1.70 -19.44 2.38
N GLN A 279 2.79 -19.27 3.15
CA GLN A 279 3.51 -20.38 3.79
C GLN A 279 2.69 -21.02 4.91
N VAL A 280 1.78 -20.26 5.52
CA VAL A 280 1.07 -20.66 6.75
C VAL A 280 -0.44 -20.38 6.74
N MET A 281 -0.90 -19.52 5.82
CA MET A 281 -2.32 -19.17 5.67
C MET A 281 -2.71 -19.10 4.19
N PRO A 282 -3.97 -19.34 3.82
CA PRO A 282 -4.42 -19.17 2.44
C PRO A 282 -4.35 -17.69 2.01
N VAL A 283 -3.72 -17.45 0.87
CA VAL A 283 -3.63 -16.14 0.21
C VAL A 283 -4.36 -16.21 -1.12
N TYR A 284 -5.17 -15.21 -1.45
CA TYR A 284 -5.88 -15.11 -2.72
C TYR A 284 -5.43 -13.84 -3.43
N MET A 285 -4.76 -13.99 -4.57
CA MET A 285 -4.32 -12.84 -5.37
C MET A 285 -5.42 -12.39 -6.32
N TYR A 286 -5.59 -11.09 -6.52
CA TYR A 286 -6.35 -10.55 -7.66
C TYR A 286 -5.54 -9.47 -8.39
N ARG A 287 -5.84 -9.28 -9.68
CA ARG A 287 -5.26 -8.24 -10.53
C ARG A 287 -6.39 -7.46 -11.18
N PHE A 288 -6.46 -6.16 -10.92
CA PHE A 288 -7.49 -5.30 -11.50
C PHE A 288 -6.98 -4.66 -12.79
N ASN A 289 -7.50 -5.12 -13.92
CA ASN A 289 -7.07 -4.74 -15.27
C ASN A 289 -8.22 -4.17 -16.12
N GLU A 290 -9.39 -3.89 -15.53
CA GLU A 290 -10.50 -3.27 -16.25
C GLU A 290 -10.18 -1.78 -16.50
N PRO A 291 -10.07 -1.33 -17.77
CA PRO A 291 -9.70 0.04 -18.08
C PRO A 291 -10.68 1.07 -17.52
N ASN A 292 -10.15 2.17 -16.98
CA ASN A 292 -10.92 3.33 -16.58
C ASN A 292 -11.77 3.86 -17.76
N PRO A 293 -13.11 3.82 -17.68
CA PRO A 293 -13.99 4.29 -18.74
C PRO A 293 -14.23 5.80 -18.72
N TRP A 294 -13.77 6.52 -17.69
CA TRP A 294 -14.05 7.94 -17.50
C TRP A 294 -13.01 8.84 -18.16
N PRO A 295 -13.43 9.97 -18.77
CA PRO A 295 -12.52 10.94 -19.38
C PRO A 295 -11.49 11.50 -18.37
N GLY A 296 -10.22 11.56 -18.79
CA GLY A 296 -9.10 12.06 -17.98
C GLY A 296 -7.74 11.63 -18.52
N LYS A 297 -6.65 12.04 -17.85
CA LYS A 297 -5.26 11.76 -18.27
C LYS A 297 -4.95 10.27 -18.42
N PHE A 298 -5.58 9.42 -17.63
CA PHE A 298 -5.38 7.97 -17.61
C PHE A 298 -6.62 7.18 -18.06
N THR A 299 -7.42 7.78 -18.95
CA THR A 299 -8.53 7.05 -19.60
C THR A 299 -7.97 5.81 -20.30
N GLY A 300 -8.62 4.66 -20.16
CA GLY A 300 -8.17 3.43 -20.81
C GLY A 300 -7.08 2.66 -20.05
N SER A 301 -6.64 3.12 -18.87
CA SER A 301 -5.76 2.38 -17.97
C SER A 301 -6.50 1.95 -16.70
N ALA A 302 -6.17 0.80 -16.11
CA ALA A 302 -6.69 0.41 -14.81
C ALA A 302 -5.83 1.03 -13.71
N ILE A 303 -6.31 2.12 -13.12
CA ILE A 303 -5.52 3.02 -12.26
C ILE A 303 -5.67 2.72 -10.77
N HIS A 304 -4.76 3.27 -9.95
CA HIS A 304 -4.84 3.24 -8.49
C HIS A 304 -6.24 3.59 -8.01
N ILE A 305 -6.69 2.94 -6.93
CA ILE A 305 -8.02 3.06 -6.29
C ILE A 305 -9.23 2.58 -7.12
N GLN A 306 -9.06 2.21 -8.40
CA GLN A 306 -10.20 1.91 -9.26
C GLN A 306 -10.92 0.62 -8.84
N ASP A 307 -10.18 -0.40 -8.41
CA ASP A 307 -10.70 -1.65 -7.87
C ASP A 307 -11.62 -1.45 -6.64
N LEU A 308 -11.35 -0.44 -5.82
CA LEU A 308 -12.22 -0.06 -4.69
C LEU A 308 -13.59 0.42 -5.18
N THR A 309 -13.66 1.08 -6.34
CA THR A 309 -14.94 1.49 -6.92
C THR A 309 -15.77 0.28 -7.36
N TRP A 310 -15.14 -0.75 -7.92
CA TRP A 310 -15.78 -2.04 -8.24
C TRP A 310 -16.24 -2.74 -6.97
N LEU A 311 -15.38 -2.88 -5.97
CA LEU A 311 -15.72 -3.53 -4.70
C LEU A 311 -16.94 -2.85 -4.05
N LEU A 312 -16.90 -1.53 -3.92
CA LEU A 312 -17.97 -0.76 -3.26
C LEU A 312 -19.22 -0.61 -4.11
N GLN A 313 -19.22 -1.10 -5.36
CA GLN A 313 -20.29 -0.96 -6.35
C GLN A 313 -20.59 0.50 -6.68
N ASN A 314 -19.60 1.37 -6.52
CA ASN A 314 -19.74 2.79 -6.78
C ASN A 314 -19.66 3.05 -8.28
N PHE A 315 -20.42 4.03 -8.76
CA PHE A 315 -20.45 4.43 -10.17
C PHE A 315 -20.93 3.37 -11.17
N ASN A 316 -21.49 2.23 -10.72
CA ASN A 316 -22.08 1.21 -11.60
C ASN A 316 -23.07 1.78 -12.62
N GLU A 317 -23.82 2.83 -12.26
CA GLU A 317 -24.74 3.55 -13.15
C GLU A 317 -24.08 4.20 -14.39
N PHE A 318 -22.74 4.35 -14.39
CA PHE A 318 -21.94 4.86 -15.50
C PHE A 318 -21.20 3.76 -16.26
N LEU A 319 -21.35 2.50 -15.85
CA LEU A 319 -20.71 1.34 -16.47
C LEU A 319 -21.69 0.65 -17.43
N ASP A 320 -21.19 0.00 -18.47
CA ASP A 320 -21.99 -0.93 -19.26
C ASP A 320 -22.35 -2.20 -18.48
N GLU A 321 -23.32 -2.96 -18.99
CA GLU A 321 -23.84 -4.17 -18.32
C GLU A 321 -22.75 -5.19 -17.98
N LYS A 322 -21.71 -5.34 -18.82
CA LYS A 322 -20.64 -6.32 -18.58
C LYS A 322 -19.76 -5.88 -17.42
N ARG A 323 -19.42 -4.60 -17.35
CA ARG A 323 -18.63 -4.02 -16.25
C ARG A 323 -19.41 -3.98 -14.94
N GLN A 324 -20.72 -3.74 -14.99
CA GLN A 324 -21.59 -3.87 -13.82
C GLN A 324 -21.59 -5.31 -13.29
N ALA A 325 -21.76 -6.30 -14.17
CA ALA A 325 -21.72 -7.72 -13.79
C ALA A 325 -20.35 -8.12 -13.19
N GLN A 326 -19.26 -7.63 -13.76
CA GLN A 326 -17.91 -7.83 -13.22
C GLN A 326 -17.74 -7.23 -11.82
N ALA A 327 -18.22 -6.00 -11.59
CA ALA A 327 -18.20 -5.37 -10.26
C ALA A 327 -19.01 -6.18 -9.24
N GLU A 328 -20.19 -6.67 -9.63
CA GLU A 328 -20.99 -7.54 -8.76
C GLU A 328 -20.32 -8.88 -8.46
N GLU A 329 -19.71 -9.52 -9.45
CA GLU A 329 -19.00 -10.80 -9.29
C GLU A 329 -17.81 -10.62 -8.33
N PHE A 330 -17.05 -9.54 -8.48
CA PHE A 330 -15.97 -9.20 -7.56
C PHE A 330 -16.50 -8.97 -6.14
N GLY A 331 -17.53 -8.15 -5.99
CA GLY A 331 -18.17 -7.90 -4.70
C GLY A 331 -18.68 -9.18 -4.02
N LYS A 332 -19.36 -10.06 -4.77
CA LYS A 332 -19.84 -11.36 -4.29
C LYS A 332 -18.69 -12.27 -3.83
N SER A 333 -17.56 -12.24 -4.54
CA SER A 333 -16.36 -13.00 -4.18
C SER A 333 -15.75 -12.50 -2.86
N ILE A 334 -15.65 -11.18 -2.68
CA ILE A 334 -15.18 -10.60 -1.41
C ILE A 334 -16.14 -10.88 -0.26
N ILE A 335 -17.45 -10.80 -0.50
CA ILE A 335 -18.47 -11.20 0.49
C ILE A 335 -18.30 -12.68 0.88
N ALA A 336 -18.04 -13.56 -0.08
CA ALA A 336 -17.78 -14.96 0.21
C ALA A 336 -16.56 -15.13 1.13
N PHE A 337 -15.46 -14.41 0.87
CA PHE A 337 -14.26 -14.40 1.71
C PHE A 337 -14.52 -13.90 3.14
N VAL A 338 -15.25 -12.78 3.28
CA VAL A 338 -15.63 -12.24 4.60
C VAL A 338 -16.49 -13.23 5.40
N ASN A 339 -17.26 -14.07 4.71
CA ASN A 339 -18.05 -15.16 5.29
C ASN A 339 -17.28 -16.49 5.43
N GLY A 340 -15.95 -16.48 5.31
CA GLY A 340 -15.10 -17.66 5.51
C GLY A 340 -15.10 -18.68 4.38
N ARG A 341 -15.63 -18.32 3.20
CA ARG A 341 -15.56 -19.16 1.99
C ARG A 341 -14.37 -18.76 1.12
N HIS A 342 -13.93 -19.67 0.26
CA HIS A 342 -12.88 -19.39 -0.72
C HIS A 342 -13.45 -18.50 -1.85
N PRO A 343 -12.86 -17.32 -2.13
CA PRO A 343 -13.32 -16.46 -3.22
C PRO A 343 -12.88 -17.00 -4.59
N TRP A 344 -11.71 -17.65 -4.66
CA TRP A 344 -11.18 -18.39 -5.80
C TRP A 344 -10.04 -19.32 -5.34
N LYS A 345 -9.31 -19.94 -6.28
CA LYS A 345 -8.17 -20.81 -5.97
C LYS A 345 -7.08 -20.03 -5.20
N PRO A 346 -6.58 -20.55 -4.06
CA PRO A 346 -5.48 -19.90 -3.34
C PRO A 346 -4.19 -19.84 -4.16
N TRP A 347 -3.46 -18.75 -4.02
CA TRP A 347 -2.10 -18.57 -4.52
C TRP A 347 -1.11 -19.40 -3.69
N ARG A 348 -0.16 -20.07 -4.36
CA ARG A 348 0.97 -20.76 -3.72
C ARG A 348 2.25 -20.50 -4.52
N THR A 349 3.41 -20.55 -3.87
CA THR A 349 4.72 -20.33 -4.53
C THR A 349 4.94 -21.21 -5.75
N GLY A 350 4.48 -22.48 -5.71
CA GLY A 350 4.58 -23.43 -6.82
C GLY A 350 3.39 -23.45 -7.79
N ASP A 351 2.35 -22.64 -7.53
CA ASP A 351 1.11 -22.57 -8.31
C ASP A 351 0.52 -21.15 -8.15
N LYS A 352 1.20 -20.20 -8.80
CA LYS A 352 0.88 -18.78 -8.69
C LYS A 352 -0.39 -18.53 -9.50
N THR A 353 -1.50 -18.27 -8.82
CA THR A 353 -2.79 -17.98 -9.48
C THR A 353 -3.40 -16.70 -8.95
N ALA A 354 -4.08 -15.97 -9.84
CA ALA A 354 -4.79 -14.76 -9.47
C ALA A 354 -6.13 -14.66 -10.21
N CYS A 355 -7.11 -14.07 -9.53
CA CYS A 355 -8.34 -13.62 -10.17
C CYS A 355 -8.08 -12.30 -10.91
N VAL A 356 -8.21 -12.30 -12.23
CA VAL A 356 -8.02 -11.11 -13.07
C VAL A 356 -9.39 -10.54 -13.42
N LEU A 357 -9.62 -9.28 -13.03
CA LEU A 357 -10.73 -8.48 -13.53
C LEU A 357 -10.24 -7.80 -14.80
N GLY A 358 -10.48 -8.43 -15.96
CA GLY A 358 -9.92 -8.03 -17.24
C GLY A 358 -10.88 -7.17 -18.08
N PRO A 359 -10.38 -6.49 -19.13
CA PRO A 359 -11.16 -5.60 -19.97
C PRO A 359 -12.46 -6.21 -20.52
N GLY A 360 -13.51 -5.40 -20.57
CA GLY A 360 -14.80 -5.77 -21.13
C GLY A 360 -15.67 -6.62 -20.19
N GLY A 361 -15.47 -6.48 -18.88
CA GLY A 361 -16.24 -7.16 -17.84
C GLY A 361 -15.81 -8.60 -17.58
N ARG A 362 -14.57 -8.97 -17.93
CA ARG A 362 -14.08 -10.34 -17.79
C ARG A 362 -13.64 -10.62 -16.36
N VAL A 363 -13.96 -11.80 -15.84
CA VAL A 363 -13.40 -12.34 -14.59
C VAL A 363 -12.84 -13.73 -14.88
N GLU A 364 -11.56 -13.93 -14.61
CA GLU A 364 -10.90 -15.22 -14.85
C GLU A 364 -9.84 -15.52 -13.80
N VAL A 365 -9.75 -16.78 -13.37
CA VAL A 365 -8.65 -17.26 -12.52
C VAL A 365 -7.58 -17.83 -13.44
N VAL A 366 -6.45 -17.13 -13.53
CA VAL A 366 -5.35 -17.49 -14.42
C VAL A 366 -4.08 -17.76 -13.63
N LYS A 367 -3.08 -18.35 -14.29
CA LYS A 367 -1.73 -18.37 -13.76
C LYS A 367 -1.21 -16.93 -13.67
N ASP A 368 -0.90 -16.52 -12.46
CA ASP A 368 -0.18 -15.28 -12.12
C ASP A 368 1.33 -15.55 -12.16
N GLU A 369 1.73 -16.35 -13.16
CA GLU A 369 3.11 -16.62 -13.48
C GLU A 369 3.57 -15.56 -14.47
N ALA A 370 4.83 -15.13 -14.36
CA ALA A 370 5.48 -14.44 -15.46
C ALA A 370 6.02 -15.48 -16.47
N PRO A 371 5.22 -15.88 -17.48
CA PRO A 371 5.79 -16.16 -18.77
C PRO A 371 4.92 -15.50 -19.84
N GLY A 372 5.08 -14.19 -19.99
CA GLY A 372 4.47 -13.36 -21.02
C GLY A 372 5.42 -12.23 -21.42
N ASN A 373 5.23 -11.69 -22.62
CA ASN A 373 6.01 -10.63 -23.25
C ASN A 373 5.69 -9.21 -22.70
N GLY A 374 5.65 -9.03 -21.38
CA GLY A 374 5.24 -7.75 -20.77
C GLY A 374 5.99 -7.36 -19.49
N ARG A 375 5.64 -6.19 -18.92
CA ARG A 375 6.36 -5.51 -17.83
C ARG A 375 6.64 -6.35 -16.58
N ARG A 376 5.71 -7.22 -16.19
CA ARG A 376 5.88 -8.12 -15.02
C ARG A 376 6.98 -9.16 -15.19
N LYS A 377 7.28 -9.57 -16.43
CA LYS A 377 8.44 -10.41 -16.74
C LYS A 377 9.72 -9.59 -16.61
N THR A 378 9.73 -8.39 -17.21
CA THR A 378 10.86 -7.46 -17.15
C THR A 378 11.33 -7.20 -15.73
N ILE A 379 10.41 -6.83 -14.82
CA ILE A 379 10.79 -6.54 -13.43
C ILE A 379 11.32 -7.78 -12.69
N GLY A 380 10.83 -8.98 -13.04
CA GLY A 380 11.35 -10.24 -12.51
C GLY A 380 12.80 -10.49 -12.94
N GLU A 381 13.10 -10.33 -14.24
CA GLU A 381 14.46 -10.50 -14.79
C GLU A 381 15.43 -9.45 -14.22
N LEU A 382 14.99 -8.21 -14.05
CA LEU A 382 15.78 -7.16 -13.40
C LEU A 382 16.04 -7.49 -11.93
N ALA A 383 15.05 -8.01 -11.20
CA ALA A 383 15.19 -8.40 -9.81
C ALA A 383 16.20 -9.55 -9.64
N GLU A 384 16.17 -10.55 -10.53
CA GLU A 384 17.13 -11.65 -10.54
C GLU A 384 18.56 -11.16 -10.83
N ARG A 385 18.70 -10.19 -11.75
CA ARG A 385 20.02 -9.68 -12.15
C ARG A 385 20.63 -8.69 -11.17
N PHE A 386 19.83 -7.76 -10.63
CA PHE A 386 20.32 -6.61 -9.87
C PHE A 386 19.87 -6.61 -8.40
N GLY A 387 18.84 -7.39 -8.06
CA GLY A 387 18.22 -7.38 -6.73
C GLY A 387 17.13 -6.32 -6.60
N MET A 388 15.94 -6.71 -6.14
CA MET A 388 14.80 -5.79 -6.03
C MET A 388 15.02 -4.65 -5.02
N ASP A 389 15.74 -4.91 -3.92
CA ASP A 389 16.08 -3.85 -2.96
C ASP A 389 16.96 -2.76 -3.57
N VAL A 390 17.88 -3.13 -4.47
CA VAL A 390 18.75 -2.17 -5.19
C VAL A 390 17.93 -1.32 -6.16
N LEU A 391 17.01 -1.95 -6.90
CA LEU A 391 16.09 -1.25 -7.81
C LEU A 391 15.19 -0.26 -7.03
N ASN A 392 14.65 -0.70 -5.90
CA ASN A 392 13.81 0.13 -5.04
C ASN A 392 14.57 1.31 -4.42
N GLU A 393 15.83 1.10 -4.00
CA GLU A 393 16.67 2.18 -3.47
C GLU A 393 16.98 3.23 -4.55
N ALA A 394 17.36 2.79 -5.76
CA ALA A 394 17.63 3.69 -6.88
C ALA A 394 16.39 4.51 -7.27
N LEU A 395 15.23 3.87 -7.33
CA LEU A 395 13.95 4.55 -7.57
C LEU A 395 13.63 5.54 -6.45
N THR A 396 13.79 5.14 -5.18
CA THR A 396 13.50 5.99 -4.02
C THR A 396 14.37 7.25 -4.03
N LYS A 397 15.65 7.14 -4.38
CA LYS A 397 16.55 8.30 -4.53
C LYS A 397 16.05 9.25 -5.62
N PHE A 398 15.69 8.73 -6.80
CA PHE A 398 15.11 9.54 -7.87
C PHE A 398 13.82 10.24 -7.44
N MET A 399 12.92 9.55 -6.73
CA MET A 399 11.65 10.13 -6.27
C MET A 399 11.83 11.29 -5.28
N ASN A 400 12.96 11.34 -4.57
CA ASN A 400 13.25 12.31 -3.51
C ASN A 400 14.22 13.44 -3.92
N GLN A 401 14.85 13.36 -5.09
CA GLN A 401 15.59 14.45 -5.73
C GLN A 401 14.62 15.31 -6.52
#